data_AF-A0A822CF78-F1
#
_entry.id   AF-A0A822CF78-F1
#
_cell.length_a   1.000
_cell.length_b   1.000
_cell.length_c   1.000
_cell.angle_alpha   90.00
_cell.angle_beta   90.00
_cell.angle_gamma   90.00
#
_symmetry.space_group_name_H-M   'P 1'
#
loop_
_entity.id
_entity.type
_entity.pdbx_description
1 polymer ?
#
loop_
_entity_poly.entity_id
_entity_poly.type
_entity_poly.pdbx_seq_one_letter_code
_entity_poly.pdbx_strand_id
1 'polypeptide(L)' 'LLYRGDVVPKDVNTAISAIKTKRSIQFVDWCPTGFKVGINYQPPIAVPGGDVAKVPRAVCMISNTTAIAEAWARLDH' A
#
# COMPACT_ATOMS: atom_id res chain seq x y z
N LEU A 1 -3.74 -2.85 0.43
CA LEU A 1 -2.83 -2.83 -0.74
C LEU A 1 -3.68 -2.99 -1.99
N LEU A 2 -3.77 -1.93 -2.80
CA LEU A 2 -4.54 -1.89 -4.03
C LEU A 2 -3.55 -1.89 -5.19
N TYR A 3 -3.31 -3.04 -5.78
CA TYR A 3 -2.40 -3.23 -6.90
C TYR A 3 -3.09 -2.96 -8.23
N ARG A 4 -2.31 -2.49 -9.20
CA ARG A 4 -2.76 -2.25 -10.56
C ARG A 4 -1.71 -2.68 -11.60
N GLY A 5 -2.15 -3.26 -12.72
CA GLY A 5 -1.31 -3.66 -13.86
C GLY A 5 -0.87 -5.12 -13.84
N ASP A 6 0.29 -5.38 -14.45
CA ASP A 6 0.91 -6.71 -14.53
C ASP A 6 1.39 -7.18 -13.15
N VAL A 7 0.48 -7.80 -12.39
CA VAL A 7 0.72 -8.23 -11.01
C VAL A 7 0.22 -9.66 -10.81
N VAL A 8 1.12 -10.55 -10.42
CA VAL A 8 0.80 -11.95 -10.12
C VAL A 8 0.43 -12.08 -8.63
N PRO A 9 -0.72 -12.70 -8.27
CA PRO A 9 -1.13 -12.84 -6.86
C PRO A 9 -0.10 -13.54 -5.96
N LYS A 10 0.65 -14.51 -6.50
CA LYS A 10 1.72 -15.21 -5.78
C LYS A 10 2.82 -14.25 -5.32
N ASP A 11 3.23 -13.33 -6.19
CA ASP A 11 4.29 -12.35 -5.89
C ASP A 11 3.84 -11.37 -4.81
N VAL A 12 2.57 -10.98 -4.84
CA VAL A 12 1.96 -10.14 -3.78
C VAL A 12 2.02 -10.85 -2.43
N ASN A 13 1.66 -12.14 -2.37
CA ASN A 13 1.72 -12.89 -1.12
C ASN A 13 3.16 -13.07 -0.62
N THR A 14 4.11 -13.34 -1.51
CA THR A 14 5.55 -13.39 -1.16
C THR A 14 6.03 -12.05 -0.60
N ALA A 15 5.67 -10.94 -1.24
CA ALA A 15 6.03 -9.61 -0.78
C ALA A 15 5.42 -9.28 0.59
N ILE A 16 4.15 -9.62 0.83
CA ILE A 16 3.49 -9.42 2.12
C ILE A 16 4.17 -10.25 3.21
N SER A 17 4.51 -11.51 2.93
CA SER A 17 5.25 -12.36 3.87
C SER A 17 6.62 -11.76 4.22
N ALA A 18 7.36 -11.26 3.23
CA ALA A 18 8.64 -10.59 3.46
C ALA A 18 8.51 -9.26 4.23
N ILE A 19 7.38 -8.57 4.11
CA ILE A 19 7.09 -7.36 4.87
C ILE A 19 6.72 -7.72 6.32
N LYS A 20 5.94 -8.78 6.55
CA LYS A 20 5.52 -9.24 7.89
C LYS A 20 6.68 -9.68 8.77
N THR A 21 7.79 -10.14 8.20
CA THR A 21 8.99 -10.50 8.97
C THR A 21 9.77 -9.28 9.46
N LYS A 22 9.51 -8.08 8.90
CA LYS A 22 10.17 -6.85 9.34
C LYS A 22 9.52 -6.35 10.63
N ARG A 23 10.35 -6.13 11.67
CA ARG A 23 9.90 -5.58 12.96
C ARG A 23 9.42 -4.12 12.89
N SER A 24 9.57 -3.45 11.76
CA SER A 24 9.16 -2.06 11.58
C SER A 24 7.65 -1.88 11.38
N ILE A 25 6.89 -2.94 11.09
CA ILE A 25 5.43 -2.88 10.97
C ILE A 25 4.82 -3.62 12.15
N GLN A 26 4.11 -2.87 12.99
CA GLN A 26 3.42 -3.39 14.17
C GLN A 26 1.92 -3.23 13.98
N PHE A 27 1.17 -4.29 14.25
CA PHE A 27 -0.28 -4.27 14.30
C PHE A 27 -0.74 -4.31 15.75
N VAL A 28 -1.90 -3.71 16.00
CA VAL A 28 -2.64 -3.89 17.24
C VAL A 28 -3.09 -5.35 17.39
N ASP A 29 -3.17 -5.82 18.62
CA ASP A 29 -3.52 -7.20 19.00
C ASP A 29 -4.89 -7.65 18.46
N TRP A 30 -5.87 -6.75 18.41
CA TRP A 30 -7.22 -7.01 17.90
C TRP A 30 -7.32 -7.00 16.35
N CYS A 31 -6.21 -6.87 15.60
CA CYS A 31 -6.19 -6.91 14.13
C CYS A 31 -5.23 -7.98 13.56
N PRO A 32 -5.60 -9.27 13.60
CA PRO A 32 -4.66 -10.38 13.34
C PRO A 32 -4.24 -10.57 11.87
N THR A 33 -5.05 -10.17 10.90
CA THR A 33 -4.76 -10.41 9.46
C THR A 33 -3.92 -9.31 8.81
N GLY A 34 -4.06 -8.07 9.29
CA GLY A 34 -3.22 -6.89 9.00
C GLY A 34 -3.28 -6.32 7.58
N PHE A 35 -3.28 -7.16 6.54
CA PHE A 35 -3.24 -6.73 5.14
C PHE A 35 -4.48 -7.21 4.37
N LYS A 36 -5.10 -6.27 3.64
CA LYS A 36 -6.13 -6.54 2.64
C LYS A 36 -5.56 -6.26 1.25
N VAL A 37 -5.89 -7.12 0.29
CA VAL A 37 -5.34 -7.06 -1.08
C VAL A 37 -6.47 -6.95 -2.09
N GLY A 38 -6.34 -6.00 -3.01
CA GLY A 38 -7.13 -5.92 -4.24
C GLY A 38 -6.20 -5.77 -5.44
N ILE A 39 -6.56 -6.36 -6.57
CA ILE A 39 -5.76 -6.33 -7.80
C ILE A 39 -6.67 -5.94 -8.96
N ASN A 40 -6.29 -4.90 -9.69
CA ASN A 40 -6.87 -4.54 -10.99
C ASN A 40 -5.83 -4.79 -12.08
N TYR A 41 -6.11 -5.70 -13.03
CA TYR A 41 -5.14 -6.06 -14.07
C TYR A 41 -4.96 -5.02 -15.18
N GLN A 42 -5.83 -4.01 -15.26
CA GLN A 42 -5.62 -2.89 -16.19
C GLN A 42 -4.39 -2.08 -15.75
N PRO A 43 -3.45 -1.72 -16.65
CA PRO A 43 -2.28 -0.94 -16.27
C PRO A 43 -2.64 0.47 -15.81
N PRO A 44 -1.82 1.11 -14.96
CA PRO A 44 -1.94 2.53 -14.65
C PRO A 44 -1.88 3.40 -15.90
N ILE A 45 -2.74 4.41 -15.97
CA ILE A 45 -2.75 5.37 -17.08
C ILE A 45 -1.97 6.61 -16.65
N ALA A 46 -0.96 6.97 -17.46
CA ALA A 46 -0.29 8.27 -17.36
C ALA A 46 -1.01 9.27 -18.26
N VAL A 47 -1.14 10.52 -17.78
CA VAL A 47 -1.71 11.62 -18.55
C VAL A 47 -0.70 12.04 -19.64
N PRO A 48 -1.12 12.22 -20.92
CA PRO A 48 -0.24 12.74 -21.96
C PRO A 48 0.34 14.10 -21.57
N GLY A 49 1.67 14.25 -21.64
CA GLY A 49 2.37 15.47 -21.23
C GLY A 49 2.49 15.67 -19.72
N GLY A 50 2.03 14.72 -18.90
CA GLY A 50 2.20 14.76 -17.45
C GLY A 50 3.56 14.25 -16.97
N ASP A 51 3.85 14.46 -15.69
CA ASP A 51 5.18 14.23 -15.10
C ASP A 51 5.44 12.77 -14.67
N VAL A 52 4.44 11.89 -14.80
CA VAL A 52 4.53 10.50 -14.33
C VAL A 52 4.79 9.56 -15.50
N ALA A 53 5.88 8.81 -15.43
CA ALA A 53 6.23 7.80 -16.42
C ALA A 53 5.18 6.68 -16.49
N LYS A 54 4.99 6.10 -17.68
CA LYS A 54 4.21 4.88 -17.84
C LYS A 54 4.92 3.72 -17.12
N VAL A 55 4.17 2.99 -16.32
CA VAL A 55 4.70 1.85 -15.55
C VAL A 55 3.85 0.60 -15.79
N PRO A 56 4.45 -0.61 -15.79
CA PRO A 56 3.72 -1.86 -16.01
C PRO A 56 2.83 -2.25 -14.82
N ARG A 57 3.16 -1.75 -13.62
CA ARG A 57 2.44 -2.02 -12.38
C ARG A 57 2.61 -0.88 -11.38
N ALA A 58 1.62 -0.70 -10.51
CA ALA A 58 1.68 0.24 -9.39
C ALA A 58 0.93 -0.32 -8.17
N VAL A 59 1.16 0.27 -7.00
CA VAL A 59 0.44 -0.06 -5.77
C VAL A 59 0.03 1.22 -5.03
N CYS A 60 -1.20 1.24 -4.53
CA CYS A 60 -1.66 2.23 -3.56
C CYS A 60 -1.89 1.54 -2.21
N MET A 61 -1.26 2.06 -1.15
CA MET A 61 -1.49 1.59 0.21
C MET A 61 -2.38 2.59 0.94
N ILE A 62 -3.54 2.10 1.39
CA ILE A 62 -4.39 2.79 2.36
C ILE A 62 -4.16 2.08 3.69
N SER A 63 -3.57 2.79 4.64
CA SER A 63 -3.26 2.29 5.97
C SER A 63 -3.92 3.17 7.04
N ASN A 64 -4.43 2.54 8.09
CA ASN A 64 -4.89 3.23 9.28
C ASN A 64 -3.85 3.01 10.38
N THR A 65 -3.19 4.09 10.81
CA THR A 65 -2.13 4.09 11.82
C THR A 65 -2.38 5.21 12.83
N THR A 66 -2.08 4.95 14.10
CA THR A 66 -2.18 5.96 15.18
C THR A 66 -1.22 7.13 14.98
N ALA A 67 -0.19 6.98 14.12
CA ALA A 67 0.73 8.07 13.76
C ALA A 67 0.02 9.29 13.15
N ILE A 68 -1.21 9.14 12.61
CA ILE A 68 -1.99 10.29 12.13
C ILE A 68 -2.31 11.30 13.24
N ALA A 69 -2.30 10.88 14.52
CA ALA A 69 -2.48 11.77 15.67
C ALA A 69 -1.42 12.91 15.71
N GLU A 70 -0.20 12.65 15.24
CA GLU A 70 0.85 13.67 15.17
C GLU A 70 0.50 14.83 14.22
N ALA A 71 -0.22 14.53 13.13
CA ALA A 71 -0.69 15.56 12.21
C ALA A 71 -1.78 16.43 12.85
N TRP A 72 -2.69 15.82 13.62
CA TRP A 72 -3.71 16.56 14.37
C TRP A 72 -3.11 17.43 15.46
N ALA A 73 -2.12 16.92 16.19
CA ALA A 73 -1.42 17.69 17.21
C ALA A 73 -0.77 18.96 16.64
N ARG A 74 -0.26 18.92 15.40
CA ARG A 74 0.31 20.11 14.74
C ARG A 74 -0.71 21.19 14.39
N LEU A 75 -2.00 20.85 14.29
CA LEU A 75 -3.07 21.81 14.01
C LEU A 75 -3.60 22.49 15.27
N ASP A 76 -3.40 21.89 16.44
CA ASP A 76 -3.92 22.35 17.75
C ASP A 76 -2.92 23.27 18.48
N HIS A 77 -2.17 24.08 17.73
CA HIS A 77 -1.17 25.03 18.21
C HIS A 77 -1.55 26.46 17.88
#